data_AF-A0A7S7SLQ0-F1
#
_entry.id   AF-A0A7S7SLQ0-F1
#
_cell.length_a   1.000
_cell.length_b   1.000
_cell.length_c   1.000
_cell.angle_alpha   90.00
_cell.angle_beta   90.00
_cell.angle_gamma   90.00
#
_symmetry.space_group_name_H-M   'P 1'
#
loop_
_entity.id
_entity.type
_entity.pdbx_description
1 polymer ?
#
loop_
_entity_poly.entity_id
_entity_poly.type
_entity_poly.pdbx_seq_one_letter_code
_entity_poly.pdbx_strand_id
1 'polypeptide(L)'
;MPEKATEPARLRIVAFSSESEYQVFRLNSYSPAYFVGGSGQGTIVLGRLAKETLPALRHEYIHALVHENGWNLPLWLAEGLAEQFAGVDAARVRYRRNLLKRQGFPDIQALKSVHSALQDQSQALTFYAASWALTNLLLTEPPYRDHFRAFLTSPEPQMAALLAASGRTVNQLQADLAGHIERLKTVSPNEGTAPIPVKCTVAPAPDRIVQIALARLLERSGDVSGARARLEPLAELIQDEAEYWVLMGDLAMLDSPVEDALHAYVKAMDLGSLDSRMLQRLAVLRQGQAEAVPVLERLLQVTPENDDARLVLSSHYVNEQRWPEALEQLRQVKHAPPEREDFYRRAVAMAESHLELRPVFLSTR
;
A
#
# COMPACT_ATOMS: atom_id res chain seq x y z
N MET A 1 -10.80 28.98 -8.04
CA MET A 1 -11.20 27.55 -8.07
C MET A 1 -10.65 26.87 -6.82
N PRO A 2 -11.15 25.72 -6.32
CA PRO A 2 -10.54 25.14 -5.14
C PRO A 2 -9.20 24.52 -5.56
N GLU A 3 -8.15 25.33 -5.62
CA GLU A 3 -6.78 24.92 -6.01
C GLU A 3 -6.33 23.68 -5.21
N LYS A 4 -6.82 23.54 -3.97
CA LYS A 4 -6.59 22.37 -3.11
C LYS A 4 -7.21 21.06 -3.60
N ALA A 5 -8.31 21.09 -4.35
CA ALA A 5 -8.93 19.86 -4.88
C ALA A 5 -8.10 19.24 -6.02
N THR A 6 -7.24 20.05 -6.64
CA THR A 6 -6.33 19.65 -7.73
C THR A 6 -4.89 19.41 -7.24
N GLU A 7 -4.59 19.66 -5.96
CA GLU A 7 -3.28 19.34 -5.38
C GLU A 7 -3.12 17.82 -5.25
N PRO A 8 -1.91 17.28 -5.50
CA PRO A 8 -1.63 15.85 -5.32
C PRO A 8 -1.76 15.46 -3.85
N ALA A 9 -2.90 14.87 -3.49
CA ALA A 9 -3.12 14.29 -2.17
C ALA A 9 -2.46 12.91 -2.07
N ARG A 10 -1.86 12.58 -0.91
CA ARG A 10 -1.32 11.22 -0.67
C ARG A 10 -2.43 10.16 -0.55
N LEU A 11 -3.59 10.60 -0.04
CA LEU A 11 -4.77 9.77 0.18
C LEU A 11 -6.02 10.48 -0.35
N ARG A 12 -6.84 9.76 -1.12
CA ARG A 12 -8.16 10.20 -1.61
C ARG A 12 -9.26 9.43 -0.88
N ILE A 13 -10.33 10.11 -0.47
CA ILE A 13 -11.52 9.47 0.12
C ILE A 13 -12.69 9.71 -0.84
N VAL A 14 -13.29 8.62 -1.33
CA VAL A 14 -14.49 8.65 -2.17
C VAL A 14 -15.65 8.15 -1.33
N ALA A 15 -16.57 9.04 -0.98
CA ALA A 15 -17.78 8.69 -0.25
C ALA A 15 -19.01 8.88 -1.14
N PHE A 16 -19.76 7.80 -1.35
CA PHE A 16 -20.97 7.82 -2.18
C PHE A 16 -22.14 8.49 -1.46
N SER A 17 -23.12 8.95 -2.24
CA SER A 17 -24.31 9.59 -1.71
C SER A 17 -25.35 8.56 -1.23
N SER A 18 -25.35 7.38 -1.85
CA SER A 18 -26.31 6.31 -1.65
C SER A 18 -25.68 4.91 -1.78
N GLU A 19 -26.33 3.94 -1.12
CA GLU A 19 -25.96 2.52 -1.20
C GLU A 19 -26.08 1.97 -2.64
N SER A 20 -27.06 2.44 -3.42
CA SER A 20 -27.26 2.04 -4.81
C SER A 20 -26.11 2.46 -5.72
N GLU A 21 -25.55 3.66 -5.52
CA GLU A 21 -24.35 4.08 -6.25
C GLU A 21 -23.14 3.25 -5.84
N TYR A 22 -22.95 3.06 -4.53
CA TYR A 22 -21.81 2.33 -4.00
C TYR A 22 -21.78 0.86 -4.45
N GLN A 23 -22.94 0.23 -4.64
CA GLN A 23 -23.03 -1.18 -5.01
C GLN A 23 -22.23 -1.52 -6.28
N VAL A 24 -22.15 -0.59 -7.24
CA VAL A 24 -21.39 -0.76 -8.49
C VAL A 24 -19.88 -0.80 -8.23
N PHE A 25 -19.41 -0.10 -7.20
CA PHE A 25 -17.98 0.06 -6.88
C PHE A 25 -17.56 -0.78 -5.66
N ARG A 26 -18.43 -1.64 -5.14
CA ARG A 26 -18.16 -2.44 -3.94
C ARG A 26 -17.32 -3.67 -4.30
N LEU A 27 -16.17 -3.87 -3.64
CA LEU A 27 -15.34 -5.05 -3.85
C LEU A 27 -16.01 -6.34 -3.31
N ASN A 28 -16.57 -6.29 -2.10
CA ASN A 28 -17.15 -7.45 -1.42
C ASN A 28 -18.54 -7.11 -0.88
N SER A 29 -19.52 -8.02 -0.96
CA SER A 29 -20.96 -7.78 -0.73
C SER A 29 -21.32 -7.10 0.61
N TYR A 30 -20.44 -7.15 1.61
CA TYR A 30 -20.71 -6.72 2.98
C TYR A 30 -19.81 -5.59 3.49
N SER A 31 -18.84 -5.09 2.71
CA SER A 31 -17.90 -4.09 3.22
C SER A 31 -18.46 -2.66 3.09
N PRO A 32 -18.67 -1.92 4.19
CA PRO A 32 -19.15 -0.54 4.14
C PRO A 32 -18.09 0.44 3.64
N ALA A 33 -16.82 0.04 3.73
CA ALA A 33 -15.65 0.76 3.23
C ALA A 33 -14.59 -0.23 2.75
N TYR A 34 -13.64 0.23 1.96
CA TYR A 34 -12.40 -0.50 1.69
C TYR A 34 -11.28 0.47 1.30
N PHE A 35 -10.05 0.16 1.68
CA PHE A 35 -8.85 0.80 1.17
C PHE A 35 -8.34 0.06 -0.06
N VAL A 36 -7.87 0.82 -1.05
CA VAL A 36 -7.11 0.28 -2.17
C VAL A 36 -5.80 1.04 -2.31
N GLY A 37 -4.72 0.34 -1.93
CA GLY A 37 -3.33 0.77 -2.08
C GLY A 37 -2.73 0.37 -3.43
N GLY A 38 -1.41 0.57 -3.56
CA GLY A 38 -0.62 0.31 -4.76
C GLY A 38 0.39 1.42 -5.05
N SER A 39 1.09 1.31 -6.17
CA SER A 39 2.17 2.21 -6.61
C SER A 39 1.68 3.57 -7.18
N GLY A 40 0.53 4.05 -6.70
CA GLY A 40 -0.08 5.34 -7.02
C GLY A 40 -0.83 5.93 -5.81
N GLN A 41 -1.76 6.87 -6.03
CA GLN A 41 -2.54 7.48 -4.94
C GLN A 41 -3.40 6.43 -4.20
N GLY A 42 -3.24 6.35 -2.87
CA GLY A 42 -4.07 5.51 -2.03
C GLY A 42 -5.50 6.04 -1.99
N THR A 43 -6.49 5.15 -2.04
CA THR A 43 -7.91 5.54 -2.04
C THR A 43 -8.70 4.75 -1.01
N ILE A 44 -9.48 5.45 -0.17
CA ILE A 44 -10.52 4.83 0.65
C ILE A 44 -11.86 5.07 -0.03
N VAL A 45 -12.61 4.00 -0.21
CA VAL A 45 -13.95 4.03 -0.79
C VAL A 45 -14.96 3.71 0.29
N LEU A 46 -16.02 4.51 0.39
CA LEU A 46 -17.00 4.46 1.46
C LEU A 46 -18.41 4.56 0.90
N GLY A 47 -19.33 3.69 1.32
CA GLY A 47 -20.70 3.72 0.80
C GLY A 47 -21.49 4.99 1.14
N ARG A 48 -21.18 5.62 2.27
CA ARG A 48 -21.75 6.91 2.67
C ARG A 48 -20.89 7.54 3.75
N LEU A 49 -20.74 8.87 3.73
CA LEU A 49 -20.16 9.61 4.85
C LEU A 49 -21.23 9.88 5.93
N ALA A 50 -21.27 9.05 6.97
CA ALA A 50 -22.23 9.15 8.07
C ALA A 50 -21.59 8.68 9.39
N LYS A 51 -22.21 8.97 10.55
CA LYS A 51 -21.65 8.60 11.86
C LYS A 51 -21.42 7.10 11.99
N GLU A 52 -22.30 6.32 11.39
CA GLU A 52 -22.33 4.85 11.42
C GLU A 52 -21.18 4.24 10.62
N THR A 53 -20.68 4.94 9.59
CA THR A 53 -19.60 4.48 8.72
C THR A 53 -18.23 5.05 9.12
N LEU A 54 -18.17 6.02 10.05
CA LEU A 54 -16.91 6.56 10.57
C LEU A 54 -15.97 5.49 11.13
N PRO A 55 -16.43 4.44 11.84
CA PRO A 55 -15.52 3.39 12.29
C PRO A 55 -14.87 2.62 11.14
N ALA A 56 -15.62 2.36 10.06
CA ALA A 56 -15.08 1.72 8.87
C ALA A 56 -14.08 2.64 8.15
N LEU A 57 -14.39 3.93 8.02
CA LEU A 57 -13.46 4.91 7.46
C LEU A 57 -12.13 4.96 8.26
N ARG A 58 -12.21 4.95 9.60
CA ARG A 58 -11.00 4.93 10.44
C ARG A 58 -10.24 3.61 10.33
N HIS A 59 -10.95 2.48 10.21
CA HIS A 59 -10.33 1.17 9.97
C HIS A 59 -9.50 1.21 8.68
N GLU A 60 -10.11 1.62 7.56
CA GLU A 60 -9.41 1.73 6.26
C GLU A 60 -8.29 2.76 6.27
N TYR A 61 -8.42 3.83 7.07
CA TYR A 61 -7.36 4.81 7.25
C TYR A 61 -6.11 4.22 7.92
N ILE A 62 -6.26 3.26 8.82
CA ILE A 62 -5.11 2.55 9.40
C ILE A 62 -4.42 1.69 8.35
N HIS A 63 -5.16 0.98 7.50
CA HIS A 63 -4.59 0.25 6.36
C HIS A 63 -3.82 1.18 5.42
N ALA A 64 -4.36 2.36 5.14
CA ALA A 64 -3.68 3.39 4.36
C ALA A 64 -2.35 3.83 5.02
N LEU A 65 -2.33 4.07 6.33
CA LEU A 65 -1.11 4.44 7.06
C LEU A 65 -0.07 3.32 7.06
N VAL A 66 -0.48 2.07 7.28
CA VAL A 66 0.42 0.90 7.22
C VAL A 66 1.06 0.80 5.84
N HIS A 67 0.26 0.96 4.78
CA HIS A 67 0.73 0.95 3.40
C HIS A 67 1.69 2.12 3.09
N GLU A 68 1.32 3.36 3.43
CA GLU A 68 2.16 4.55 3.17
C GLU A 68 3.52 4.50 3.89
N ASN A 69 3.61 3.82 5.03
CA ASN A 69 4.87 3.67 5.78
C ASN A 69 5.67 2.43 5.35
N GLY A 70 5.20 1.65 4.37
CA GLY A 70 5.87 0.44 3.90
C GLY A 70 5.99 -0.64 4.99
N TRP A 71 5.09 -0.65 5.97
CA TRP A 71 5.14 -1.60 7.08
C TRP A 71 4.65 -2.97 6.63
N ASN A 72 5.55 -3.96 6.64
CA ASN A 72 5.22 -5.35 6.35
C ASN A 72 4.72 -6.06 7.62
N LEU A 73 3.47 -5.78 8.00
CA LEU A 73 2.87 -6.33 9.21
C LEU A 73 2.24 -7.71 8.94
N PRO A 74 2.36 -8.67 9.88
CA PRO A 74 1.52 -9.86 9.87
C PRO A 74 0.04 -9.48 9.85
N LEU A 75 -0.79 -10.24 9.10
CA LEU A 75 -2.21 -9.94 8.89
C LEU A 75 -2.98 -9.64 10.19
N TRP A 76 -2.81 -10.50 11.21
CA TRP A 76 -3.49 -10.31 12.51
C TRP A 76 -3.13 -8.98 13.19
N LEU A 77 -1.92 -8.47 12.98
CA LEU A 77 -1.47 -7.21 13.58
C LEU A 77 -2.01 -6.02 12.79
N ALA A 78 -2.02 -6.10 11.45
CA ALA A 78 -2.59 -5.09 10.59
C ALA A 78 -4.10 -4.91 10.90
N GLU A 79 -4.86 -6.01 10.91
CA GLU A 79 -6.29 -6.01 11.27
C GLU A 79 -6.52 -5.60 12.72
N GLY A 80 -5.68 -6.08 13.64
CA GLY A 80 -5.80 -5.73 15.05
C GLY A 80 -5.57 -4.25 15.33
N LEU A 81 -4.62 -3.60 14.65
CA LEU A 81 -4.40 -2.16 14.71
C LEU A 81 -5.57 -1.38 14.09
N ALA A 82 -6.01 -1.80 12.90
CA ALA A 82 -7.16 -1.18 12.23
C ALA A 82 -8.40 -1.24 13.12
N GLU A 83 -8.63 -2.38 13.76
CA GLU A 83 -9.75 -2.57 14.68
C GLU A 83 -9.60 -1.81 15.99
N GLN A 84 -8.39 -1.65 16.51
CA GLN A 84 -8.12 -0.90 17.74
C GLN A 84 -8.38 0.60 17.57
N PHE A 85 -7.98 1.16 16.42
CA PHE A 85 -8.05 2.59 16.13
C PHE A 85 -9.29 3.02 15.33
N ALA A 86 -10.12 2.07 14.87
CA ALA A 86 -11.44 2.33 14.28
C ALA A 86 -12.41 3.09 15.22
N GLY A 87 -12.13 3.11 16.53
CA GLY A 87 -13.03 3.65 17.54
C GLY A 87 -14.04 2.60 17.98
N VAL A 88 -13.56 1.64 18.77
CA VAL A 88 -14.36 0.54 19.34
C VAL A 88 -15.16 1.07 20.53
N ASP A 89 -16.47 1.22 20.38
CA ASP A 89 -17.34 1.58 21.51
C ASP A 89 -17.55 0.40 22.48
N ALA A 90 -18.16 0.70 23.63
CA ALA A 90 -18.46 -0.31 24.65
C ALA A 90 -19.35 -1.47 24.13
N ALA A 91 -20.20 -1.23 23.12
CA ALA A 91 -21.05 -2.27 22.55
C ALA A 91 -20.23 -3.24 21.69
N ARG A 92 -19.31 -2.73 20.87
CA ARG A 92 -18.42 -3.51 20.01
C ARG A 92 -17.39 -4.31 20.84
N VAL A 93 -16.86 -3.73 21.92
CA VAL A 93 -16.05 -4.47 22.91
C VAL A 93 -16.83 -5.67 23.46
N ARG A 94 -18.07 -5.45 23.89
CA ARG A 94 -18.94 -6.49 24.46
C ARG A 94 -19.26 -7.58 23.43
N TYR A 95 -19.54 -7.20 22.19
CA TYR A 95 -19.80 -8.12 21.09
C TYR A 95 -18.59 -9.03 20.83
N ARG A 96 -17.40 -8.45 20.62
CA ARG A 96 -16.16 -9.22 20.36
C ARG A 96 -15.82 -10.17 21.50
N ARG A 97 -15.90 -9.68 22.74
CA ARG A 97 -15.66 -10.52 23.92
C ARG A 97 -16.63 -11.70 23.97
N ASN A 98 -17.92 -11.46 23.75
CA ASN A 98 -18.92 -12.53 23.76
C ASN A 98 -18.73 -13.51 22.60
N LEU A 99 -18.31 -13.04 21.42
CA LEU A 99 -17.97 -13.87 20.26
C LEU A 99 -16.81 -14.81 20.59
N LEU A 100 -15.71 -14.27 21.12
CA LEU A 100 -14.51 -15.05 21.50
C LEU A 100 -14.81 -16.05 22.63
N LYS A 101 -15.68 -15.70 23.59
CA LYS A 101 -16.13 -16.64 24.63
C LYS A 101 -16.97 -17.79 24.07
N ARG A 102 -17.76 -17.56 23.02
CA ARG A 102 -18.65 -18.56 22.43
C ARG A 102 -17.93 -19.48 21.46
N GLN A 103 -17.12 -18.93 20.57
CA GLN A 103 -16.42 -19.70 19.54
C GLN A 103 -15.08 -20.26 20.03
N GLY A 104 -14.60 -19.82 21.18
CA GLY A 104 -13.25 -20.11 21.65
C GLY A 104 -12.25 -19.15 21.04
N PHE A 105 -11.23 -18.79 21.82
CA PHE A 105 -10.15 -17.98 21.30
C PHE A 105 -9.22 -18.85 20.44
N PRO A 106 -8.89 -18.45 19.19
CA PRO A 106 -8.00 -19.22 18.34
C PRO A 106 -6.58 -19.24 18.94
N ASP A 107 -5.87 -20.36 18.83
CA ASP A 107 -4.45 -20.42 19.21
C ASP A 107 -3.69 -19.26 18.52
N ILE A 108 -2.84 -18.55 19.25
CA ILE A 108 -1.98 -17.49 18.69
C ILE A 108 -1.16 -18.01 17.50
N GLN A 109 -0.79 -19.30 17.48
CA GLN A 109 -0.13 -19.89 16.31
C GLN A 109 -1.07 -19.99 15.11
N ALA A 110 -2.35 -20.27 15.32
CA ALA A 110 -3.35 -20.30 14.25
C ALA A 110 -3.56 -18.91 13.63
N LEU A 111 -3.45 -17.82 14.40
CA LEU A 111 -3.53 -16.45 13.88
C LEU A 111 -2.41 -16.11 12.87
N LYS A 112 -1.31 -16.88 12.84
CA LYS A 112 -0.21 -16.67 11.88
C LYS A 112 -0.44 -17.31 10.52
N SER A 113 -1.29 -18.35 10.44
CA SER A 113 -1.45 -19.19 9.25
C SER A 113 -2.76 -18.95 8.48
N VAL A 114 -3.57 -17.99 8.91
CA VAL A 114 -4.91 -17.74 8.35
C VAL A 114 -4.80 -16.88 7.09
N HIS A 115 -4.54 -17.51 5.94
CA HIS A 115 -4.88 -16.94 4.63
C HIS A 115 -6.24 -17.47 4.12
N SER A 116 -6.66 -18.66 4.54
CA SER A 116 -7.89 -19.32 4.04
C SER A 116 -9.16 -19.04 4.87
N ALA A 117 -9.05 -18.62 6.13
CA ALA A 117 -10.23 -18.44 7.01
C ALA A 117 -11.03 -17.15 6.74
N LEU A 118 -10.62 -16.33 5.78
CA LEU A 118 -11.35 -15.12 5.36
C LEU A 118 -12.49 -15.40 4.35
N GLN A 119 -12.67 -16.66 3.92
CA GLN A 119 -13.75 -17.03 3.00
C GLN A 119 -15.12 -17.20 3.68
N ASP A 120 -15.14 -17.45 4.99
CA ASP A 120 -16.36 -17.57 5.80
C ASP A 120 -16.53 -16.34 6.69
N GLN A 121 -17.69 -15.70 6.62
CA GLN A 121 -17.98 -14.47 7.38
C GLN A 121 -17.88 -14.70 8.89
N SER A 122 -18.30 -15.86 9.39
CA SER A 122 -18.21 -16.19 10.81
C SER A 122 -16.75 -16.29 11.27
N GLN A 123 -15.92 -17.02 10.51
CA GLN A 123 -14.48 -17.12 10.78
C GLN A 123 -13.76 -15.77 10.68
N ALA A 124 -14.10 -14.93 9.69
CA ALA A 124 -13.53 -13.60 9.56
C ALA A 124 -13.83 -12.71 10.79
N LEU A 125 -15.09 -12.72 11.27
CA LEU A 125 -15.47 -11.97 12.48
C LEU A 125 -14.71 -12.43 13.73
N THR A 126 -14.52 -13.74 13.89
CA THR A 126 -13.75 -14.29 15.00
C THR A 126 -12.27 -13.95 14.88
N PHE A 127 -11.71 -13.99 13.67
CA PHE A 127 -10.34 -13.57 13.39
C PHE A 127 -10.11 -12.09 13.72
N TYR A 128 -11.00 -11.19 13.28
CA TYR A 128 -10.90 -9.76 13.60
C TYR A 128 -11.04 -9.50 15.11
N ALA A 129 -11.97 -10.19 15.78
CA ALA A 129 -12.12 -10.09 17.23
C ALA A 129 -10.85 -10.55 17.97
N ALA A 130 -10.24 -11.65 17.54
CA ALA A 130 -9.03 -12.20 18.14
C ALA A 130 -7.80 -11.29 17.90
N SER A 131 -7.67 -10.80 16.67
CA SER A 131 -6.64 -9.84 16.25
C SER A 131 -6.69 -8.54 17.05
N TRP A 132 -7.91 -8.01 17.26
CA TRP A 132 -8.16 -6.87 18.13
C TRP A 132 -7.76 -7.15 19.59
N ALA A 133 -8.20 -8.28 20.15
CA ALA A 133 -7.91 -8.61 21.56
C ALA A 133 -6.41 -8.78 21.81
N LEU A 134 -5.70 -9.47 20.92
CA LEU A 134 -4.25 -9.63 21.00
C LEU A 134 -3.56 -8.26 20.87
N THR A 135 -3.91 -7.45 19.88
CA THR A 135 -3.30 -6.12 19.70
C THR A 135 -3.57 -5.21 20.91
N ASN A 136 -4.78 -5.27 21.49
CA ASN A 136 -5.11 -4.51 22.70
C ASN A 136 -4.25 -4.94 23.89
N LEU A 137 -4.07 -6.25 24.11
CA LEU A 137 -3.16 -6.79 25.13
C LEU A 137 -1.75 -6.22 24.95
N LEU A 138 -1.22 -6.30 23.71
CA LEU A 138 0.13 -5.83 23.40
C LEU A 138 0.31 -4.33 23.61
N LEU A 139 -0.75 -3.54 23.44
CA LEU A 139 -0.74 -2.08 23.62
C LEU A 139 -0.96 -1.64 25.07
N THR A 140 -1.55 -2.48 25.93
CA THR A 140 -2.04 -2.04 27.24
C THR A 140 -1.34 -2.72 28.40
N GLU A 141 -0.94 -3.99 28.27
CA GLU A 141 -0.32 -4.72 29.38
C GLU A 141 1.20 -4.46 29.42
N PRO A 142 1.77 -4.03 30.57
CA PRO A 142 3.17 -3.61 30.68
C PRO A 142 4.21 -4.59 30.10
N PRO A 143 4.11 -5.93 30.32
CA PRO A 143 5.10 -6.86 29.80
C PRO A 143 5.28 -6.79 28.27
N TYR A 144 4.25 -6.40 27.54
CA TYR A 144 4.27 -6.34 26.08
C TYR A 144 4.36 -4.91 25.55
N ARG A 145 3.62 -3.99 26.18
CA ARG A 145 3.53 -2.57 25.80
C ARG A 145 4.90 -1.92 25.71
N ASP A 146 5.77 -2.21 26.67
CA ASP A 146 7.07 -1.55 26.78
C ASP A 146 8.02 -1.96 25.64
N HIS A 147 7.71 -3.05 24.92
CA HIS A 147 8.45 -3.54 23.74
C HIS A 147 7.69 -3.36 22.42
N PHE A 148 6.41 -3.00 22.46
CA PHE A 148 5.54 -2.98 21.28
C PHE A 148 6.00 -2.02 20.19
N ARG A 149 6.51 -0.84 20.57
CA ARG A 149 7.02 0.14 19.59
C ARG A 149 8.20 -0.40 18.80
N ALA A 150 9.15 -1.06 19.48
CA ALA A 150 10.32 -1.66 18.83
C ALA A 150 9.90 -2.83 17.93
N PHE A 151 8.94 -3.64 18.39
CA PHE A 151 8.35 -4.71 17.59
C PHE A 151 7.68 -4.19 16.32
N LEU A 152 6.83 -3.15 16.42
CA LEU A 152 6.10 -2.58 15.29
C LEU A 152 7.02 -1.96 14.22
N THR A 153 8.13 -1.37 14.65
CA THR A 153 9.07 -0.66 13.76
C THR A 153 10.18 -1.55 13.21
N SER A 154 10.19 -2.83 13.55
CA SER A 154 11.13 -3.79 12.97
C SER A 154 10.77 -4.10 11.51
N PRO A 155 11.75 -4.32 10.61
CA PRO A 155 11.48 -4.61 9.19
C PRO A 155 10.56 -5.82 8.99
N GLU A 156 10.69 -6.82 9.87
CA GLU A 156 9.84 -8.00 9.92
C GLU A 156 9.40 -8.26 11.36
N PRO A 157 8.21 -7.78 11.77
CA PRO A 157 7.69 -7.99 13.11
C PRO A 157 7.42 -9.46 13.42
N GLN A 158 8.34 -10.09 14.15
CA GLN A 158 8.22 -11.48 14.58
C GLN A 158 7.76 -11.59 16.04
N MET A 159 6.67 -12.33 16.27
CA MET A 159 6.15 -12.56 17.63
C MET A 159 7.20 -13.18 18.56
N ALA A 160 8.09 -14.03 18.03
CA ALA A 160 9.17 -14.63 18.81
C ALA A 160 10.14 -13.59 19.39
N ALA A 161 10.45 -12.54 18.61
CA ALA A 161 11.31 -11.45 19.07
C ALA A 161 10.65 -10.62 20.19
N LEU A 162 9.34 -10.34 20.06
CA LEU A 162 8.58 -9.66 21.11
C LEU A 162 8.53 -10.49 22.41
N LEU A 163 8.31 -11.79 22.29
CA LEU A 163 8.27 -12.71 23.43
C LEU A 163 9.63 -12.82 24.13
N ALA A 164 10.72 -12.90 23.36
CA ALA A 164 12.07 -12.88 23.91
C ALA A 164 12.37 -11.57 24.65
N ALA A 165 12.02 -10.43 24.07
CA ALA A 165 12.23 -9.11 24.68
C ALA A 165 11.40 -8.92 25.98
N SER A 166 10.18 -9.44 26.00
CA SER A 166 9.27 -9.36 27.16
C SER A 166 9.54 -10.41 28.25
N GLY A 167 10.45 -11.36 28.01
CA GLY A 167 10.70 -12.49 28.92
C GLY A 167 9.50 -13.44 29.06
N ARG A 168 8.64 -13.51 28.04
CA ARG A 168 7.40 -14.31 28.03
C ARG A 168 7.49 -15.47 27.07
N THR A 169 6.77 -16.55 27.38
CA THR A 169 6.56 -17.67 26.44
C THR A 169 5.24 -17.54 25.70
N VAL A 170 5.07 -18.28 24.59
CA VAL A 170 3.79 -18.33 23.85
C VAL A 170 2.65 -18.81 24.76
N ASN A 171 2.89 -19.78 25.64
CA ASN A 171 1.87 -20.28 26.56
C ASN A 171 1.46 -19.22 27.60
N GLN A 172 2.42 -18.41 28.08
CA GLN A 172 2.12 -17.29 28.96
C GLN A 172 1.34 -16.20 28.22
N LEU A 173 1.71 -15.87 26.99
CA LEU A 173 0.94 -14.93 26.15
C LEU A 173 -0.50 -15.41 25.94
N GLN A 174 -0.69 -16.71 25.66
CA GLN A 174 -2.01 -17.32 25.51
C GLN A 174 -2.86 -17.20 26.79
N ALA A 175 -2.26 -17.44 27.96
CA ALA A 175 -2.93 -17.32 29.25
C ALA A 175 -3.22 -15.85 29.61
N ASP A 176 -2.26 -14.95 29.38
CA ASP A 176 -2.39 -13.51 29.60
C ASP A 176 -3.54 -12.94 28.75
N LEU A 177 -3.61 -13.35 27.49
CA LEU A 177 -4.67 -12.97 26.57
C LEU A 177 -6.06 -13.45 27.00
N ALA A 178 -6.19 -14.71 27.41
CA ALA A 178 -7.44 -15.23 27.95
C ALA A 178 -7.91 -14.42 29.18
N GLY A 179 -6.99 -14.16 30.11
CA GLY A 179 -7.26 -13.32 31.28
C GLY A 179 -7.60 -11.88 30.91
N HIS A 180 -6.95 -11.32 29.89
CA HIS A 180 -7.20 -9.96 29.41
C HIS A 180 -8.60 -9.83 28.79
N ILE A 181 -9.03 -10.78 27.96
CA ILE A 181 -10.39 -10.82 27.37
C ILE A 181 -11.48 -10.81 28.46
N GLU A 182 -11.25 -11.50 29.58
CA GLU A 182 -12.16 -11.49 30.73
C GLU A 182 -12.24 -10.12 31.42
N ARG A 183 -11.13 -9.37 31.45
CA ARG A 183 -11.03 -8.03 32.05
C ARG A 183 -11.50 -6.90 31.15
N LEU A 184 -11.65 -7.11 29.83
CA LEU A 184 -12.17 -6.11 28.89
C LEU A 184 -13.61 -5.73 29.27
N LYS A 185 -13.75 -4.61 29.98
CA LYS A 185 -15.02 -4.10 30.51
C LYS A 185 -15.40 -2.71 29.99
N THR A 186 -14.44 -1.91 29.52
CA THR A 186 -14.63 -0.51 29.12
C THR A 186 -13.64 -0.09 28.03
N VAL A 187 -13.90 1.07 27.45
CA VAL A 187 -13.55 1.47 26.08
C VAL A 187 -12.06 1.70 25.84
N SER A 188 -11.66 1.61 24.56
CA SER A 188 -10.34 2.01 24.04
C SER A 188 -9.82 3.30 24.71
N PRO A 189 -8.51 3.40 25.00
CA PRO A 189 -7.87 4.58 25.59
C PRO A 189 -8.12 5.91 24.85
N ASN A 190 -8.61 5.86 23.61
CA ASN A 190 -8.90 7.03 22.79
C ASN A 190 -10.31 7.62 22.98
N GLU A 191 -11.15 7.05 23.86
CA GLU A 191 -12.36 7.73 24.35
C GLU A 191 -11.95 8.92 25.24
N GLY A 192 -11.56 10.04 24.62
CA GLY A 192 -11.24 11.26 25.37
C GLY A 192 -10.35 12.28 24.67
N THR A 193 -9.67 11.92 23.58
CA THR A 193 -8.97 12.94 22.78
C THR A 193 -10.02 13.73 22.00
N ALA A 194 -10.23 14.99 22.38
CA ALA A 194 -11.03 15.92 21.59
C ALA A 194 -10.54 15.89 20.14
N PRO A 195 -11.44 15.88 19.14
CA PRO A 195 -11.04 15.98 17.74
C PRO A 195 -10.14 17.21 17.59
N ILE A 196 -8.96 17.03 16.99
CA ILE A 196 -8.13 18.17 16.63
C ILE A 196 -8.95 18.96 15.60
N PRO A 197 -9.27 20.24 15.86
CA PRO A 197 -10.06 21.03 14.92
C PRO A 197 -9.25 21.21 13.64
N VAL A 198 -9.65 20.50 12.59
CA VAL A 198 -9.07 20.65 11.25
C VAL A 198 -9.88 21.69 10.49
N LYS A 199 -9.21 22.68 9.91
CA LYS A 199 -9.85 23.58 8.94
C LYS A 199 -10.04 22.83 7.63
N CYS A 200 -11.27 22.41 7.35
CA CYS A 200 -11.64 21.80 6.08
C CYS A 200 -12.24 22.86 5.15
N THR A 201 -11.82 22.87 3.89
CA THR A 201 -12.48 23.64 2.84
C THR A 201 -13.49 22.73 2.16
N VAL A 202 -14.76 23.12 2.16
CA VAL A 202 -15.83 22.40 1.46
C VAL A 202 -16.20 23.19 0.22
N ALA A 203 -16.10 22.58 -0.94
CA ALA A 203 -16.50 23.15 -2.23
C ALA A 203 -17.01 22.03 -3.15
N PRO A 204 -17.86 22.35 -4.14
CA PRO A 204 -18.18 21.39 -5.19
C PRO A 204 -16.90 20.89 -5.88
N ALA A 205 -16.77 19.57 -5.99
CA ALA A 205 -15.67 18.98 -6.75
C ALA A 205 -15.89 19.25 -8.25
N PRO A 206 -14.84 19.61 -9.02
CA PRO A 206 -14.94 19.67 -10.47
C PRO A 206 -15.34 18.29 -11.02
N ASP A 207 -16.29 18.26 -11.96
CA ASP A 207 -16.82 17.01 -12.53
C ASP A 207 -15.70 16.10 -13.05
N ARG A 208 -14.69 16.66 -13.71
CA ARG A 208 -13.53 15.89 -14.19
C ARG A 208 -12.81 15.09 -13.10
N ILE A 209 -12.64 15.65 -11.90
CA ILE A 209 -11.99 14.97 -10.78
C ILE A 209 -12.87 13.81 -10.29
N VAL A 210 -14.18 14.01 -10.30
CA VAL A 210 -15.15 12.97 -9.93
C VAL A 210 -15.11 11.84 -10.96
N GLN A 211 -15.20 12.14 -12.25
CA GLN A 211 -15.19 11.11 -13.29
C GLN A 211 -13.87 10.34 -13.33
N ILE A 212 -12.71 11.00 -13.19
CA ILE A 212 -11.40 10.32 -13.11
C ILE A 212 -11.35 9.39 -11.89
N ALA A 213 -11.83 9.85 -10.73
CA ALA A 213 -11.86 9.02 -9.53
C ALA A 213 -12.76 7.78 -9.71
N LEU A 214 -13.96 7.94 -10.30
CA LEU A 214 -14.86 6.82 -10.58
C LEU A 214 -14.27 5.86 -11.63
N ALA A 215 -13.67 6.39 -12.70
CA ALA A 215 -13.02 5.59 -13.73
C ALA A 215 -11.85 4.78 -13.17
N ARG A 216 -11.09 5.35 -12.21
CA ARG A 216 -10.03 4.63 -11.50
C ARG A 216 -10.58 3.48 -10.64
N LEU A 217 -11.75 3.66 -10.01
CA LEU A 217 -12.39 2.57 -9.27
C LEU A 217 -12.85 1.43 -10.19
N LEU A 218 -13.37 1.78 -11.38
CA LEU A 218 -13.79 0.82 -12.40
C LEU A 218 -12.60 0.08 -13.03
N GLU A 219 -11.48 0.77 -13.28
CA GLU A 219 -10.22 0.12 -13.70
C GLU A 219 -9.80 -0.97 -12.71
N ARG A 220 -9.84 -0.66 -11.42
CA ARG A 220 -9.43 -1.60 -10.35
C ARG A 220 -10.38 -2.79 -10.23
N SER A 221 -11.66 -2.65 -10.57
CA SER A 221 -12.61 -3.76 -10.66
C SER A 221 -12.55 -4.51 -11.99
N GLY A 222 -11.71 -4.08 -12.93
CA GLY A 222 -11.62 -4.67 -14.28
C GLY A 222 -12.74 -4.26 -15.23
N ASP A 223 -13.60 -3.30 -14.84
CA ASP A 223 -14.67 -2.78 -15.70
C ASP A 223 -14.10 -1.71 -16.66
N VAL A 224 -13.40 -2.18 -17.69
CA VAL A 224 -12.75 -1.33 -18.68
C VAL A 224 -13.76 -0.47 -19.44
N SER A 225 -14.91 -1.03 -19.81
CA SER A 225 -15.92 -0.30 -20.58
C SER A 225 -16.59 0.77 -19.73
N GLY A 226 -16.94 0.46 -18.47
CA GLY A 226 -17.44 1.44 -17.51
C GLY A 226 -16.44 2.56 -17.26
N ALA A 227 -15.16 2.25 -17.10
CA ALA A 227 -14.11 3.25 -16.91
C ALA A 227 -13.98 4.19 -18.12
N ARG A 228 -13.94 3.64 -19.34
CA ARG A 228 -13.87 4.44 -20.59
C ARG A 228 -15.10 5.34 -20.74
N ALA A 229 -16.30 4.84 -20.44
CA ALA A 229 -17.54 5.61 -20.53
C ALA A 229 -17.56 6.82 -19.58
N ARG A 230 -16.85 6.76 -18.45
CA ARG A 230 -16.69 7.91 -17.54
C ARG A 230 -15.74 8.97 -18.08
N LEU A 231 -14.74 8.58 -18.85
CA LEU A 231 -13.70 9.47 -19.37
C LEU A 231 -14.05 10.08 -20.72
N GLU A 232 -14.84 9.38 -21.55
CA GLU A 232 -15.20 9.80 -22.92
C GLU A 232 -15.75 11.24 -22.99
N PRO A 233 -16.70 11.69 -22.15
CA PRO A 233 -17.24 13.05 -22.23
C PRO A 233 -16.22 14.15 -21.90
N LEU A 234 -15.12 13.77 -21.26
CA LEU A 234 -14.09 14.68 -20.78
C LEU A 234 -12.80 14.60 -21.61
N ALA A 235 -12.72 13.64 -22.54
CA ALA A 235 -11.47 13.27 -23.17
C ALA A 235 -10.77 14.44 -23.86
N GLU A 236 -11.49 15.42 -24.43
CA GLU A 236 -10.90 16.61 -25.04
C GLU A 236 -10.42 17.66 -24.02
N LEU A 237 -11.01 17.66 -22.82
CA LEU A 237 -10.78 18.66 -21.77
C LEU A 237 -9.62 18.31 -20.83
N ILE A 238 -9.19 17.05 -20.81
CA ILE A 238 -8.21 16.53 -19.84
C ILE A 238 -6.97 15.91 -20.50
N GLN A 239 -6.73 16.19 -21.79
CA GLN A 239 -5.57 15.63 -22.52
C GLN A 239 -4.23 16.20 -22.05
N ASP A 240 -4.23 17.31 -21.34
CA ASP A 240 -3.07 17.91 -20.71
C ASP A 240 -2.85 17.39 -19.27
N GLU A 241 -3.78 16.58 -18.74
CA GLU A 241 -3.66 16.00 -17.40
C GLU A 241 -2.92 14.64 -17.46
N ALA A 242 -1.81 14.53 -16.72
CA ALA A 242 -1.02 13.31 -16.71
C ALA A 242 -1.79 12.12 -16.10
N GLU A 243 -2.67 12.33 -15.11
CA GLU A 243 -3.49 11.29 -14.47
C GLU A 243 -4.44 10.60 -15.47
N TYR A 244 -4.98 11.35 -16.43
CA TYR A 244 -5.81 10.81 -17.51
C TYR A 244 -5.02 9.79 -18.33
N TRP A 245 -3.82 10.15 -18.79
CA TRP A 245 -2.98 9.27 -19.59
C TRP A 245 -2.46 8.06 -18.82
N VAL A 246 -2.17 8.20 -17.51
CA VAL A 246 -1.88 7.03 -16.65
C VAL A 246 -3.06 6.06 -16.68
N LEU A 247 -4.29 6.56 -16.49
CA LEU A 247 -5.49 5.72 -16.48
C LEU A 247 -5.76 5.08 -17.86
N MET A 248 -5.58 5.82 -18.95
CA MET A 248 -5.72 5.26 -20.29
C MET A 248 -4.72 4.12 -20.55
N GLY A 249 -3.49 4.27 -20.09
CA GLY A 249 -2.49 3.20 -20.17
C GLY A 249 -2.87 1.99 -19.31
N ASP A 250 -3.35 2.21 -18.09
CA ASP A 250 -3.81 1.15 -17.20
C ASP A 250 -5.00 0.37 -17.79
N LEU A 251 -5.95 1.06 -18.42
CA LEU A 251 -7.07 0.45 -19.12
C LEU A 251 -6.63 -0.34 -20.35
N ALA A 252 -5.68 0.20 -21.13
CA ALA A 252 -5.09 -0.51 -22.27
C ALA A 252 -4.33 -1.78 -21.82
N MET A 253 -3.67 -1.77 -20.68
CA MET A 253 -3.04 -2.98 -20.13
C MET A 253 -4.04 -4.09 -19.79
N LEU A 254 -5.29 -3.76 -19.43
CA LEU A 254 -6.35 -4.73 -19.15
C LEU A 254 -7.00 -5.28 -20.43
N ASP A 255 -7.04 -4.47 -21.48
CA ASP A 255 -7.71 -4.76 -22.76
C ASP A 255 -6.75 -5.44 -23.77
N SER A 256 -5.46 -5.57 -23.42
CA SER A 256 -4.34 -6.12 -24.21
C SER A 256 -3.72 -5.33 -25.40
N PRO A 257 -4.12 -4.10 -25.79
CA PRO A 257 -3.36 -3.31 -26.77
C PRO A 257 -2.10 -2.70 -26.13
N VAL A 258 -0.97 -3.38 -26.26
CA VAL A 258 0.32 -2.96 -25.71
C VAL A 258 0.77 -1.62 -26.30
N GLU A 259 0.50 -1.37 -27.58
CA GLU A 259 0.84 -0.13 -28.27
C GLU A 259 0.10 1.09 -27.68
N ASP A 260 -1.18 0.92 -27.37
CA ASP A 260 -1.99 1.98 -26.74
C ASP A 260 -1.51 2.27 -25.32
N ALA A 261 -1.16 1.22 -24.56
CA ALA A 261 -0.59 1.36 -23.23
C ALA A 261 0.75 2.11 -23.26
N LEU A 262 1.64 1.73 -24.19
CA LEU A 262 2.91 2.41 -24.42
C LEU A 262 2.70 3.89 -24.77
N HIS A 263 1.80 4.19 -25.72
CA HIS A 263 1.49 5.56 -26.11
C HIS A 263 1.02 6.38 -24.91
N ALA A 264 0.05 5.86 -24.16
CA ALA A 264 -0.55 6.56 -23.04
C ALA A 264 0.45 6.78 -21.90
N TYR A 265 1.24 5.78 -21.53
CA TYR A 265 2.26 5.93 -20.48
C TYR A 265 3.38 6.89 -20.87
N VAL A 266 3.82 6.90 -22.12
CA VAL A 266 4.79 7.90 -22.61
C VAL A 266 4.20 9.30 -22.49
N LYS A 267 2.95 9.51 -22.92
CA LYS A 267 2.27 10.80 -22.76
C LYS A 267 2.15 11.23 -21.31
N ALA A 268 1.79 10.32 -20.41
CA ALA A 268 1.74 10.60 -18.98
C ALA A 268 3.09 11.03 -18.43
N MET A 269 4.17 10.34 -18.82
CA MET A 269 5.54 10.65 -18.42
C MET A 269 5.99 12.01 -18.98
N ASP A 270 5.68 12.32 -20.25
CA ASP A 270 6.01 13.60 -20.89
C ASP A 270 5.30 14.79 -20.21
N LEU A 271 4.07 14.57 -19.72
CA LEU A 271 3.31 15.53 -18.91
C LEU A 271 3.80 15.61 -17.45
N GLY A 272 4.86 14.89 -17.10
CA GLY A 272 5.51 14.98 -15.79
C GLY A 272 4.95 14.03 -14.72
N SER A 273 4.18 13.01 -15.10
CA SER A 273 3.74 11.98 -14.14
C SER A 273 4.95 11.24 -13.55
N LEU A 274 4.94 11.13 -12.23
CA LEU A 274 5.89 10.38 -11.42
C LEU A 274 5.21 9.17 -10.75
N ASP A 275 4.09 8.71 -11.31
CA ASP A 275 3.39 7.53 -10.81
C ASP A 275 4.29 6.28 -10.94
N SER A 276 4.68 5.72 -9.80
CA SER A 276 5.65 4.62 -9.76
C SER A 276 5.12 3.34 -10.43
N ARG A 277 3.80 3.09 -10.40
CA ARG A 277 3.17 1.92 -11.04
C ARG A 277 3.31 2.01 -12.54
N MET A 278 2.96 3.18 -13.08
CA MET A 278 3.08 3.49 -14.49
C MET A 278 4.53 3.40 -14.95
N LEU A 279 5.47 3.99 -14.21
CA LEU A 279 6.90 3.93 -14.57
C LEU A 279 7.44 2.50 -14.55
N GLN A 280 7.06 1.67 -13.56
CA GLN A 280 7.39 0.25 -13.52
C GLN A 280 6.83 -0.49 -14.74
N ARG A 281 5.54 -0.31 -15.06
CA ARG A 281 4.89 -0.94 -16.21
C ARG A 281 5.55 -0.51 -17.53
N LEU A 282 5.79 0.79 -17.70
CA LEU A 282 6.44 1.33 -18.88
C LEU A 282 7.88 0.80 -19.05
N ALA A 283 8.64 0.66 -17.96
CA ALA A 283 9.97 0.06 -17.98
C ALA A 283 9.93 -1.41 -18.44
N VAL A 284 8.93 -2.18 -17.98
CA VAL A 284 8.70 -3.56 -18.44
C VAL A 284 8.32 -3.61 -19.92
N LEU A 285 7.40 -2.75 -20.38
CA LEU A 285 7.00 -2.69 -21.78
C LEU A 285 8.15 -2.29 -22.73
N ARG A 286 9.12 -1.53 -22.22
CA ARG A 286 10.33 -1.12 -22.94
C ARG A 286 11.54 -2.00 -22.65
N GLN A 287 11.38 -3.15 -22.00
CA GLN A 287 12.50 -4.00 -21.63
C GLN A 287 13.38 -4.33 -22.84
N GLY A 288 14.69 -4.10 -22.72
CA GLY A 288 15.66 -4.31 -23.80
C GLY A 288 15.73 -3.20 -24.86
N GLN A 289 14.91 -2.15 -24.75
CA GLN A 289 14.96 -0.96 -25.62
C GLN A 289 15.75 0.17 -24.96
N ALA A 290 16.43 1.01 -25.74
CA ALA A 290 17.22 2.13 -25.21
C ALA A 290 16.33 3.15 -24.46
N GLU A 291 15.09 3.30 -24.91
CA GLU A 291 14.08 4.17 -24.32
C GLU A 291 13.65 3.77 -22.91
N ALA A 292 14.04 2.59 -22.41
CA ALA A 292 13.80 2.20 -21.02
C ALA A 292 14.66 2.99 -20.03
N VAL A 293 15.85 3.45 -20.44
CA VAL A 293 16.81 4.18 -19.57
C VAL A 293 16.17 5.40 -18.89
N PRO A 294 15.59 6.39 -19.62
CA PRO A 294 14.97 7.55 -18.97
C PRO A 294 13.77 7.19 -18.07
N VAL A 295 13.07 6.08 -18.37
CA VAL A 295 11.95 5.59 -17.54
C VAL A 295 12.48 5.05 -16.21
N LEU A 296 13.53 4.22 -16.25
CA LEU A 296 14.19 3.64 -15.09
C LEU A 296 14.85 4.70 -14.21
N GLU A 297 15.48 5.70 -14.81
CA GLU A 297 16.05 6.84 -14.09
C GLU A 297 14.98 7.62 -13.31
N ARG A 298 13.82 7.90 -13.94
CA ARG A 298 12.68 8.52 -13.23
C ARG A 298 12.09 7.60 -12.16
N LEU A 299 12.01 6.30 -12.42
CA LEU A 299 11.53 5.33 -11.42
C LEU A 299 12.42 5.32 -10.18
N LEU A 300 13.74 5.42 -10.34
CA LEU A 300 14.69 5.48 -9.23
C LEU A 300 14.68 6.83 -8.49
N GLN A 301 14.16 7.90 -9.10
CA GLN A 301 13.90 9.16 -8.38
C GLN A 301 12.75 9.01 -7.36
N VAL A 302 11.74 8.19 -7.68
CA VAL A 302 10.57 7.98 -6.81
C VAL A 302 10.69 6.76 -5.90
N THR A 303 11.43 5.73 -6.35
CA THR A 303 11.67 4.48 -5.61
C THR A 303 13.18 4.17 -5.56
N PRO A 304 13.97 4.93 -4.79
CA PRO A 304 15.43 4.76 -4.73
C PRO A 304 15.88 3.39 -4.22
N GLU A 305 15.03 2.70 -3.47
CA GLU A 305 15.28 1.35 -2.92
C GLU A 305 15.00 0.22 -3.90
N ASN A 306 14.57 0.51 -5.13
CA ASN A 306 14.20 -0.49 -6.11
C ASN A 306 15.43 -1.16 -6.75
N ASP A 307 15.96 -2.18 -6.07
CA ASP A 307 17.11 -2.96 -6.51
C ASP A 307 16.90 -3.57 -7.91
N ASP A 308 15.68 -3.99 -8.24
CA ASP A 308 15.35 -4.51 -9.57
C ASP A 308 15.49 -3.47 -10.68
N ALA A 309 15.00 -2.25 -10.46
CA ALA A 309 15.16 -1.16 -11.41
C ALA A 309 16.63 -0.78 -11.58
N ARG A 310 17.43 -0.82 -10.50
CA ARG A 310 18.89 -0.59 -10.56
C ARG A 310 19.60 -1.65 -11.38
N LEU A 311 19.25 -2.92 -11.18
CA LEU A 311 19.84 -4.02 -11.94
C LEU A 311 19.49 -3.91 -13.43
N VAL A 312 18.24 -3.63 -13.77
CA VAL A 312 17.83 -3.43 -15.17
C VAL A 312 18.57 -2.23 -15.77
N LEU A 313 18.61 -1.08 -15.08
CA LEU A 313 19.32 0.11 -15.56
C LEU A 313 20.82 -0.15 -15.76
N SER A 314 21.45 -0.83 -14.81
CA SER A 314 22.86 -1.23 -14.92
C SER A 314 23.10 -2.16 -16.13
N SER A 315 22.14 -3.04 -16.47
CA SER A 315 22.27 -3.90 -17.65
C SER A 315 22.29 -3.09 -18.95
N HIS A 316 21.51 -2.00 -19.04
CA HIS A 316 21.56 -1.09 -20.20
C HIS A 316 22.92 -0.40 -20.31
N TYR A 317 23.43 0.15 -19.20
CA TYR A 317 24.76 0.78 -19.18
C TYR A 317 25.88 -0.21 -19.51
N VAL A 318 25.80 -1.46 -19.03
CA VAL A 318 26.75 -2.53 -19.37
C VAL A 318 26.74 -2.83 -20.87
N ASN A 319 25.55 -2.97 -21.48
CA ASN A 319 25.42 -3.24 -22.91
C ASN A 319 25.96 -2.07 -23.76
N GLU A 320 25.85 -0.84 -23.27
CA GLU A 320 26.42 0.37 -23.88
C GLU A 320 27.89 0.61 -23.52
N GLN A 321 28.53 -0.27 -22.74
CA GLN A 321 29.90 -0.13 -22.23
C GLN A 321 30.14 1.15 -21.40
N ARG A 322 29.08 1.66 -20.78
CA ARG A 322 29.07 2.80 -19.83
C ARG A 322 29.40 2.30 -18.43
N TRP A 323 30.64 1.84 -18.28
CA TRP A 323 31.13 1.18 -17.07
C TRP A 323 31.02 2.01 -15.78
N PRO A 324 31.33 3.32 -15.77
CA PRO A 324 31.17 4.15 -14.58
C PRO A 324 29.72 4.18 -14.07
N GLU A 325 28.76 4.45 -14.96
CA GLU A 325 27.35 4.55 -14.62
C GLU A 325 26.77 3.19 -14.20
N ALA A 326 27.18 2.11 -14.87
CA ALA A 326 26.81 0.75 -14.47
C ALA A 326 27.26 0.46 -13.03
N LEU A 327 28.51 0.75 -12.69
CA LEU A 327 29.07 0.47 -11.36
C LEU A 327 28.43 1.34 -10.27
N GLU A 328 28.08 2.59 -10.58
CA GLU A 328 27.35 3.46 -9.66
C GLU A 328 26.01 2.87 -9.24
N GLN A 329 25.24 2.33 -10.19
CA GLN A 329 23.95 1.71 -9.88
C GLN A 329 24.12 0.37 -9.16
N LEU A 330 25.07 -0.46 -9.58
CA LEU A 330 25.35 -1.76 -8.98
C LEU A 330 25.76 -1.64 -7.51
N ARG A 331 26.56 -0.63 -7.14
CA ARG A 331 26.97 -0.39 -5.74
C ARG A 331 25.81 -0.02 -4.81
N GLN A 332 24.70 0.44 -5.36
CA GLN A 332 23.51 0.80 -4.58
C GLN A 332 22.55 -0.38 -4.38
N VAL A 333 22.78 -1.52 -5.05
CA VAL A 333 21.97 -2.73 -4.91
C VAL A 333 22.21 -3.35 -3.53
N LYS A 334 21.15 -3.47 -2.71
CA LYS A 334 21.24 -4.07 -1.37
C LYS A 334 21.02 -5.57 -1.40
N HIS A 335 20.07 -6.02 -2.20
CA HIS A 335 19.72 -7.42 -2.37
C HIS A 335 19.55 -7.72 -3.86
N ALA A 336 20.45 -8.51 -4.43
CA ALA A 336 20.24 -9.06 -5.75
C ALA A 336 19.26 -10.24 -5.64
N PRO A 337 18.12 -10.25 -6.36
CA PRO A 337 17.24 -11.41 -6.40
C PRO A 337 18.02 -12.65 -6.86
N PRO A 338 17.72 -13.86 -6.34
CA PRO A 338 18.45 -15.07 -6.72
C PRO A 338 18.53 -15.30 -8.24
N GLU A 339 17.47 -14.94 -8.97
CA GLU A 339 17.40 -15.05 -10.43
C GLU A 339 18.38 -14.13 -11.17
N ARG A 340 18.84 -13.05 -10.52
CA ARG A 340 19.71 -12.02 -11.09
C ARG A 340 21.08 -11.95 -10.41
N GLU A 341 21.35 -12.78 -9.41
CA GLU A 341 22.60 -12.80 -8.66
C GLU A 341 23.81 -13.04 -9.58
N ASP A 342 23.70 -13.98 -10.53
CA ASP A 342 24.76 -14.25 -11.50
C ASP A 342 25.02 -13.08 -12.44
N PHE A 343 23.97 -12.41 -12.89
CA PHE A 343 24.11 -11.18 -13.67
C PHE A 343 24.82 -10.10 -12.84
N TYR A 344 24.36 -9.85 -11.62
CA TYR A 344 24.94 -8.87 -10.71
C TYR A 344 26.44 -9.09 -10.49
N ARG A 345 26.84 -10.32 -10.12
CA ARG A 345 28.26 -10.66 -9.90
C ARG A 345 29.13 -10.43 -11.14
N ARG A 346 28.66 -10.86 -12.32
CA ARG A 346 29.39 -10.66 -13.57
C ARG A 346 29.47 -9.20 -13.97
N ALA A 347 28.38 -8.44 -13.82
CA ALA A 347 28.32 -7.04 -14.16
C ALA A 347 29.28 -6.20 -13.30
N VAL A 348 29.35 -6.47 -11.99
CA VAL A 348 30.31 -5.82 -11.07
C VAL A 348 31.74 -6.11 -11.50
N ALA A 349 32.10 -7.38 -11.66
CA ALA A 349 33.46 -7.78 -12.03
C ALA A 349 33.90 -7.18 -13.38
N MET A 350 32.99 -7.13 -14.36
CA MET A 350 33.28 -6.55 -15.68
C MET A 350 33.47 -5.03 -15.60
N ALA A 351 32.60 -4.33 -14.87
CA ALA A 351 32.70 -2.89 -14.70
C ALA A 351 33.98 -2.49 -13.94
N GLU A 352 34.36 -3.22 -12.89
CA GLU A 352 35.60 -2.97 -12.13
C GLU A 352 36.85 -3.20 -12.99
N SER A 353 36.94 -4.35 -13.67
CA SER A 353 38.08 -4.68 -14.55
C SER A 353 38.29 -3.63 -15.65
N HIS A 354 37.22 -3.16 -16.30
CA HIS A 354 37.32 -2.13 -17.34
C HIS A 354 37.77 -0.76 -16.82
N LEU A 355 37.46 -0.44 -15.56
CA LEU A 355 37.91 0.80 -14.92
C LEU A 355 39.35 0.69 -14.39
N GLU A 356 39.79 -0.49 -13.96
CA GLU A 356 41.19 -0.75 -13.58
C GLU A 356 42.13 -0.73 -14.79
N LEU A 357 41.69 -1.22 -15.94
CA LEU A 357 42.44 -1.22 -17.20
C LEU A 357 42.53 0.16 -17.87
N ARG A 358 41.76 1.15 -17.42
CA ARG A 358 41.89 2.56 -17.82
C ARG A 358 42.64 3.32 -16.73
N PRO A 359 43.99 3.36 -16.73
CA PRO A 359 44.70 4.27 -15.85
C PRO A 359 44.20 5.69 -16.14
N VAL A 360 43.87 6.41 -15.07
CA VAL A 360 43.45 7.81 -15.14
C VAL A 360 44.60 8.59 -15.77
N PHE A 361 44.53 8.82 -17.09
CA PHE A 361 45.30 9.88 -17.72
C PHE A 361 44.67 11.19 -17.27
N LEU A 362 45.02 11.64 -16.06
CA LEU A 362 44.88 13.03 -15.67
C LEU A 362 45.71 13.83 -16.66
N SER A 363 45.02 14.45 -17.62
CA SER A 363 45.58 15.49 -18.47
C SER A 363 46.06 16.63 -17.58
N THR A 364 47.34 16.58 -17.22
CA THR A 364 48.11 17.76 -16.88
C THR A 364 48.57 18.38 -18.19
N ARG A 365 47.92 19.47 -18.58
CA ARG A 365 48.51 20.62 -19.28
C ARG A 365 47.56 21.80 -19.24
#